data_AF-A0A388KF08-F1
#
_entry.id   AF-A0A388KF08-F1
#
_cell.length_a   1.000
_cell.length_b   1.000
_cell.length_c   1.000
_cell.angle_alpha   90.00
_cell.angle_beta   90.00
_cell.angle_gamma   90.00
#
_symmetry.space_group_name_H-M   'P 1'
#
loop_
_entity.id
_entity.type
_entity.pdbx_description
1 polymer ?
#
loop_
_entity_poly.entity_id
_entity_poly.type
_entity_poly.pdbx_seq_one_letter_code
_entity_poly.pdbx_strand_id
1 'polypeptide(L)'
;MSLIANEDFQHILRVLNTNADGRQKNMYALTSIKGVGRRFANLVCKKADVDMSKRAGELTAAELENLMVIVANPRQFKIPDWFLNRKNDYKDGRYSQEVDNALDMKLRDDLE
;
A
#
# COMPACT_ATOMS: atom_id res chain seq x y z
N MET A 1 -12.26 -12.94 -14.95
CA MET A 1 -12.70 -12.10 -16.08
C MET A 1 -14.22 -12.15 -16.12
N SER A 2 -14.90 -11.16 -15.54
CA SER A 2 -16.35 -11.02 -15.68
C SER A 2 -16.68 -10.39 -17.05
N LEU A 3 -17.76 -10.86 -17.66
CA LEU A 3 -18.25 -10.44 -18.99
C LEU A 3 -19.13 -9.17 -18.93
N ILE A 4 -19.33 -8.61 -17.75
CA ILE A 4 -20.22 -7.48 -17.48
C ILE A 4 -19.36 -6.37 -16.91
N ALA A 5 -19.45 -5.16 -17.49
CA ALA A 5 -18.88 -3.97 -16.88
C ALA A 5 -19.52 -3.82 -15.49
N ASN A 6 -18.74 -4.08 -14.43
CA ASN A 6 -19.21 -3.86 -13.07
C ASN A 6 -19.68 -2.41 -12.97
N GLU A 7 -20.95 -2.20 -12.60
CA GLU A 7 -21.53 -0.86 -12.43
C GLU A 7 -20.81 -0.05 -11.34
N ASP A 8 -20.13 -0.75 -10.42
CA ASP A 8 -19.35 -0.17 -9.32
C ASP A 8 -17.84 -0.08 -9.61
N PHE A 9 -17.43 0.11 -10.86
CA PHE A 9 -16.01 0.28 -11.18
C PHE A 9 -15.50 1.67 -10.80
N GLN A 10 -14.54 1.73 -9.87
CA GLN A 10 -13.90 2.98 -9.49
C GLN A 10 -12.71 3.29 -10.42
N HIS A 11 -12.84 4.32 -11.26
CA HIS A 11 -11.77 4.74 -12.16
C HIS A 11 -10.58 5.38 -11.43
N ILE A 12 -10.85 6.12 -10.36
CA ILE A 12 -9.83 6.80 -9.55
C ILE A 12 -10.08 6.42 -8.10
N LEU A 13 -9.10 5.79 -7.46
CA LEU A 13 -9.15 5.49 -6.04
C LEU A 13 -8.24 6.44 -5.30
N ARG A 14 -8.74 7.04 -4.22
CA ARG A 14 -7.91 7.86 -3.34
C ARG A 14 -7.40 7.01 -2.19
N VAL A 15 -6.09 6.75 -2.17
CA VAL A 15 -5.44 5.88 -1.19
C VAL A 15 -4.25 6.62 -0.59
N LEU A 16 -4.24 6.78 0.75
CA LEU A 16 -3.17 7.41 1.52
C LEU A 16 -2.69 8.73 0.87
N ASN A 17 -3.61 9.68 0.73
CA ASN A 17 -3.46 11.00 0.08
C ASN A 17 -3.09 11.00 -1.41
N THR A 18 -2.83 9.85 -2.03
CA THR A 18 -2.49 9.74 -3.45
C THR A 18 -3.68 9.29 -4.30
N ASN A 19 -3.69 9.67 -5.57
CA ASN A 19 -4.66 9.19 -6.56
C ASN A 19 -4.06 7.97 -7.27
N ALA A 20 -4.69 6.81 -7.10
CA ALA A 20 -4.35 5.56 -7.77
C ALA A 20 -5.30 5.31 -8.95
N ASP A 21 -4.76 4.80 -10.07
CA ASP A 21 -5.53 4.48 -11.27
C ASP A 21 -6.21 3.12 -11.14
N GLY A 22 -7.54 3.12 -11.18
CA GLY A 22 -8.38 1.92 -11.07
C GLY A 22 -8.24 0.97 -12.26
N ARG A 23 -7.76 1.45 -13.42
CA ARG A 23 -7.57 0.63 -14.63
C ARG A 23 -6.37 -0.30 -14.50
N GLN A 24 -5.41 0.02 -13.64
CA GLN A 24 -4.24 -0.80 -13.42
C GLN A 24 -4.56 -2.02 -12.55
N LYS A 25 -3.72 -3.05 -12.64
CA LYS A 25 -3.80 -4.18 -11.70
C LYS A 25 -3.42 -3.69 -10.30
N ASN A 26 -4.03 -4.30 -9.27
CA ASN A 26 -3.86 -3.94 -7.85
C ASN A 26 -2.39 -3.71 -7.46
N MET A 27 -1.50 -4.64 -7.85
CA MET A 27 -0.08 -4.56 -7.52
C MET A 27 0.63 -3.32 -8.07
N TYR A 28 0.21 -2.82 -9.24
CA TYR A 28 0.81 -1.64 -9.85
C TYR A 28 0.12 -0.36 -9.37
N ALA A 29 -1.20 -0.39 -9.21
CA ALA A 29 -1.95 0.74 -8.68
C ALA A 29 -1.43 1.18 -7.30
N LEU A 30 -1.12 0.22 -6.41
CA LEU A 30 -0.56 0.53 -5.07
C LEU A 30 0.83 1.17 -5.11
N THR A 31 1.57 1.07 -6.22
CA THR A 31 2.90 1.70 -6.34
C THR A 31 2.86 3.20 -6.59
N SER A 32 1.68 3.79 -6.80
CA SER A 32 1.52 5.25 -6.83
C SER A 32 1.83 5.89 -5.48
N ILE A 33 1.74 5.11 -4.40
CA ILE A 33 1.96 5.57 -3.03
C ILE A 33 3.47 5.60 -2.76
N LYS A 34 4.01 6.75 -2.38
CA LYS A 34 5.42 6.87 -1.99
C LYS A 34 5.71 5.98 -0.78
N GLY A 35 6.79 5.20 -0.85
CA GLY A 35 7.14 4.21 0.17
C GLY A 35 6.61 2.80 -0.12
N VAL A 36 5.69 2.62 -1.08
CA VAL A 36 5.19 1.31 -1.50
C VAL A 36 5.78 0.91 -2.86
N GLY A 37 6.71 -0.04 -2.85
CA GLY A 37 7.28 -0.62 -4.08
C GLY A 37 6.52 -1.84 -4.60
N ARG A 38 6.83 -2.29 -5.83
CA ARG A 38 6.22 -3.48 -6.45
C ARG A 38 6.28 -4.74 -5.59
N ARG A 39 7.42 -4.96 -4.91
CA ARG A 39 7.61 -6.11 -4.01
C ARG A 39 6.75 -5.99 -2.77
N PHE A 40 6.66 -4.78 -2.20
CA PHE A 40 5.86 -4.51 -1.01
C PHE A 40 4.36 -4.64 -1.32
N ALA A 41 3.90 -4.03 -2.41
CA ALA A 41 2.53 -4.17 -2.89
C ALA A 41 2.13 -5.65 -3.09
N ASN A 42 3.00 -6.46 -3.71
CA ASN A 42 2.73 -7.89 -3.88
C ASN A 42 2.56 -8.63 -2.54
N LEU A 43 3.45 -8.37 -1.58
CA LEU A 43 3.37 -8.98 -0.26
C LEU A 43 2.09 -8.54 0.47
N VAL A 44 1.76 -7.25 0.43
CA VAL A 44 0.55 -6.70 1.05
C VAL A 44 -0.71 -7.31 0.44
N CYS A 45 -0.82 -7.41 -0.89
CA CYS A 45 -1.95 -8.07 -1.55
C CYS A 45 -2.09 -9.54 -1.12
N LYS A 46 -0.97 -10.27 -0.99
CA LYS A 46 -0.96 -11.66 -0.50
C LYS A 46 -1.36 -11.79 0.98
N LYS A 47 -1.08 -10.78 1.80
CA LYS A 47 -1.46 -10.76 3.22
C LYS A 47 -2.90 -10.31 3.43
N ALA A 48 -3.43 -9.53 2.50
CA ALA A 48 -4.82 -9.08 2.51
C ALA A 48 -5.79 -10.10 1.86
N ASP A 49 -5.29 -11.24 1.39
CA ASP A 49 -6.05 -12.23 0.60
C ASP A 49 -6.79 -11.62 -0.60
N VAL A 50 -6.20 -10.57 -1.20
CA VAL A 50 -6.73 -9.90 -2.39
C VAL A 50 -6.12 -10.55 -3.63
N ASP A 51 -6.98 -10.93 -4.59
CA ASP A 51 -6.51 -11.46 -5.87
C ASP A 51 -5.72 -10.39 -6.65
N MET A 52 -4.50 -10.77 -7.02
CA MET A 52 -3.57 -9.93 -7.79
C MET A 52 -3.97 -9.78 -9.26
N SER A 53 -4.88 -10.63 -9.76
CA SER A 53 -5.37 -10.59 -11.13
C SER A 53 -6.43 -9.50 -11.34
N LYS A 54 -7.11 -9.10 -10.26
CA LYS A 54 -8.13 -8.04 -10.23
C LYS A 54 -7.53 -6.66 -10.53
N ARG A 55 -8.38 -5.79 -11.06
CA ARG A 55 -8.05 -4.36 -11.24
C ARG A 55 -8.37 -3.58 -9.97
N ALA A 56 -7.68 -2.46 -9.77
CA ALA A 56 -7.84 -1.65 -8.56
C ALA A 56 -9.24 -1.03 -8.47
N GLY A 57 -9.87 -0.75 -9.60
CA GLY A 57 -11.26 -0.28 -9.65
C GLY A 57 -12.32 -1.33 -9.35
N GLU A 58 -11.94 -2.61 -9.26
CA GLU A 58 -12.84 -3.71 -8.88
C GLU A 58 -12.77 -4.03 -7.37
N LEU A 59 -11.93 -3.29 -6.62
CA LEU A 59 -11.80 -3.48 -5.18
C LEU A 59 -13.00 -2.93 -4.42
N THR A 60 -13.46 -3.72 -3.46
CA THR A 60 -14.47 -3.26 -2.50
C THR A 60 -13.84 -2.31 -1.46
N ALA A 61 -14.65 -1.45 -0.85
CA ALA A 61 -14.18 -0.54 0.19
C ALA A 61 -13.54 -1.30 1.39
N ALA A 62 -14.07 -2.48 1.73
CA ALA A 62 -13.54 -3.32 2.80
C ALA A 62 -12.17 -3.92 2.46
N GLU A 63 -11.97 -4.41 1.23
CA GLU A 63 -10.65 -4.88 0.77
C GLU A 63 -9.63 -3.73 0.79
N LEU A 64 -10.06 -2.53 0.42
CA LEU A 64 -9.21 -1.34 0.38
C LEU A 64 -8.81 -0.87 1.80
N GLU A 65 -9.73 -0.88 2.75
CA GLU A 65 -9.44 -0.57 4.16
C GLU A 65 -8.48 -1.60 4.77
N ASN A 66 -8.68 -2.89 4.50
CA ASN A 66 -7.76 -3.94 4.94
C ASN A 66 -6.34 -3.73 4.39
N LEU A 67 -6.21 -3.36 3.11
CA LEU A 67 -4.92 -3.02 2.51
C LEU A 67 -4.27 -1.83 3.22
N MET A 68 -5.03 -0.78 3.54
CA MET A 68 -4.51 0.39 4.27
C MET A 68 -4.02 0.02 5.67
N VAL A 69 -4.76 -0.81 6.41
CA VAL A 69 -4.37 -1.26 7.75
C VAL A 69 -3.09 -2.09 7.71
N ILE A 70 -2.94 -2.97 6.71
CA ILE A 70 -1.74 -3.78 6.53
C ILE A 70 -0.51 -2.92 6.18
N VAL A 71 -0.70 -1.90 5.33
CA VAL A 71 0.35 -0.96 4.96
C VAL A 71 0.79 -0.12 6.16
N ALA A 72 -0.15 0.33 7.00
CA ALA A 72 0.15 1.11 8.21
C ALA A 72 0.82 0.25 9.31
N ASN A 73 0.43 -1.02 9.46
CA ASN A 73 0.90 -1.89 10.53
C ASN A 73 1.50 -3.22 10.03
N PRO A 74 2.54 -3.21 9.18
CA PRO A 74 3.04 -4.41 8.50
C PRO A 74 3.55 -5.50 9.47
N ARG A 75 4.06 -5.10 10.63
CA ARG A 75 4.59 -6.01 11.66
C ARG A 75 3.50 -6.91 12.26
N GLN A 76 2.29 -6.39 12.40
CA GLN A 76 1.14 -7.16 12.92
C GLN A 76 0.72 -8.27 11.95
N PHE A 77 0.97 -8.08 10.65
CA PHE A 77 0.63 -9.04 9.59
C PHE A 77 1.78 -9.97 9.20
N LYS A 78 2.75 -10.17 10.11
CA LYS A 78 3.90 -11.09 9.94
C LYS A 78 4.78 -10.72 8.74
N ILE A 79 4.92 -9.43 8.42
CA ILE A 79 5.93 -8.94 7.47
C ILE A 79 7.27 -8.83 8.21
N PRO A 80 8.35 -9.43 7.70
CA PRO A 80 9.65 -9.38 8.38
C PRO A 80 10.23 -7.97 8.49
N ASP A 81 10.91 -7.68 9.59
CA ASP A 81 11.50 -6.35 9.86
C ASP A 81 12.55 -5.95 8.79
N TRP A 82 13.26 -6.91 8.19
CA TRP A 82 14.21 -6.65 7.09
C TRP A 82 13.54 -6.18 5.80
N PHE A 83 12.22 -6.31 5.66
CA PHE A 83 11.47 -5.91 4.48
C PHE A 83 10.93 -4.47 4.56
N LEU A 84 10.98 -3.87 5.75
CA LEU A 84 10.50 -2.52 6.01
C LEU A 84 11.47 -1.46 5.47
N ASN A 85 10.96 -0.29 5.12
CA ASN A 85 11.77 0.80 4.56
C ASN A 85 12.60 1.56 5.60
N ARG A 86 12.11 1.72 6.84
CA ARG A 86 12.84 2.40 7.92
C ARG A 86 13.14 1.40 9.04
N LYS A 87 14.41 1.02 9.11
CA LYS A 87 14.91 0.00 10.04
C LYS A 87 15.75 0.67 11.11
N ASN A 88 15.40 0.42 12.37
CA ASN A 88 16.11 0.97 13.52
C ASN A 88 16.26 2.49 13.44
N ASP A 89 15.14 3.22 13.53
CA ASP A 89 15.14 4.69 13.54
C ASP A 89 16.09 5.23 14.63
N TYR A 90 16.91 6.23 14.34
CA TYR A 90 17.88 6.80 15.28
C TYR A 90 17.23 7.48 16.50
N LYS A 91 15.99 7.98 16.34
CA LYS A 91 15.22 8.60 17.44
C LYS A 91 14.57 7.56 18.36
N ASP A 92 13.84 6.61 17.77
CA ASP A 92 12.94 5.71 18.51
C ASP A 92 13.45 4.25 18.62
N GLY A 93 14.48 3.87 17.85
CA GLY A 93 14.96 2.49 17.73
C GLY A 93 13.97 1.53 17.07
N ARG A 94 12.85 2.03 16.53
CA ARG A 94 11.75 1.23 16.00
C ARG A 94 11.96 0.90 14.53
N TYR A 95 11.32 -0.19 14.12
CA TYR A 95 11.19 -0.59 12.71
C TYR A 95 9.79 -0.21 12.24
N SER A 96 9.70 0.59 11.18
CA SER A 96 8.43 1.09 10.64
C SER A 96 8.43 1.06 9.12
N GLN A 97 7.21 1.02 8.55
CA GLN A 97 6.99 1.31 7.15
C GLN A 97 6.42 2.72 7.06
N GLU A 98 7.23 3.67 6.61
CA GLU A 98 6.78 5.05 6.39
C GLU A 98 6.21 5.20 4.99
N VAL A 99 5.10 5.93 4.87
CA VAL A 99 4.35 6.05 3.62
C VAL A 99 3.96 7.50 3.39
N ASP A 100 4.01 7.93 2.13
CA ASP A 100 3.57 9.27 1.69
C ASP A 100 4.21 10.40 2.52
N ASN A 101 3.41 11.29 3.13
CA ASN A 101 3.91 12.44 3.89
C ASN A 101 4.84 12.04 5.05
N ALA A 102 4.59 10.92 5.71
CA ALA A 102 5.42 10.48 6.82
C ALA A 102 6.84 10.14 6.36
N LEU A 103 6.98 9.58 5.16
CA LEU A 103 8.27 9.29 4.55
C LEU A 103 9.03 10.58 4.22
N ASP A 104 8.36 11.56 3.62
CA ASP A 104 8.97 12.84 3.25
C ASP A 104 9.39 13.65 4.49
N MET A 105 8.58 13.63 5.56
CA MET A 105 8.92 14.27 6.84
C MET A 105 10.12 13.61 7.51
N LYS A 106 10.15 12.27 7.58
CA LYS A 106 11.29 11.57 8.19
C LYS A 106 12.58 11.80 7.41
N LEU A 107 12.53 11.81 6.07
CA LEU A 107 13.69 12.13 5.26
C LEU A 107 14.21 13.56 5.52
N ARG A 108 13.31 14.53 5.71
CA ARG A 108 13.70 15.89 6.05
C ARG A 108 14.35 15.98 7.43
N ASP A 109 13.74 15.37 8.44
CA ASP A 109 14.27 15.26 9.80
C ASP A 109 15.62 14.53 9.88
N ASP A 110 15.91 13.63 8.93
CA ASP A 110 17.19 12.92 8.85
C ASP A 110 18.31 13.81 8.24
N LEU A 111 17.94 14.85 7.49
CA LEU A 111 18.86 15.77 6.80
C LEU A 111 19.13 17.07 7.59
N GLU A 112 18.20 17.46 8.48
CA GLU A 112 18.35 18.57 9.42
C GLU A 112 19.21 18.16 10.64
#